data_AF-A0A9K3N5Z9-F1
#
_entry.id   AF-A0A9K3N5Z9-F1
#
_cell.length_a   1.000
_cell.length_b   1.000
_cell.length_c   1.000
_cell.angle_alpha   90.00
_cell.angle_beta   90.00
_cell.angle_gamma   90.00
#
_symmetry.space_group_name_H-M   'P 1'
#
loop_
_entity.id
_entity.type
_entity.pdbx_description
1 polymer ?
#
loop_
_entity_poly.entity_id
_entity_poly.type
_entity_poly.pdbx_seq_one_letter_code
_entity_poly.pdbx_strand_id
1 'polypeptide(L)' 'MCRWQSKLSSVALRFGLIGNLCLAFLFFPVTRGSSILLLFGLTSEASIKYHIWLGHIVMTLFTSHGVCYIIYWIVTK' A
#
# COMPACT_ATOMS: atom_id res chain seq x y z
N MET A 1 22.36 -17.54 -6.20
CA MET A 1 20.92 -17.32 -5.94
C MET A 1 20.09 -17.89 -7.08
N CYS A 2 19.09 -18.72 -6.79
CA CYS A 2 18.19 -19.25 -7.80
C CYS A 2 17.37 -18.11 -8.43
N ARG A 3 17.00 -18.26 -9.71
CA ARG A 3 16.23 -17.24 -10.45
C ARG A 3 14.94 -16.80 -9.73
N TRP A 4 14.26 -17.72 -9.05
CA TRP A 4 13.04 -17.39 -8.31
C TRP A 4 13.30 -16.54 -7.07
N GLN A 5 14.44 -16.68 -6.39
CA GLN A 5 14.78 -15.91 -5.17
C GLN A 5 14.98 -14.44 -5.52
N SER A 6 15.70 -14.16 -6.60
CA SER A 6 15.90 -12.80 -7.12
C SER A 6 14.59 -12.16 -7.61
N LYS A 7 13.70 -12.95 -8.23
CA LYS A 7 12.35 -12.47 -8.57
C LYS A 7 11.53 -12.14 -7.33
N LEU A 8 11.57 -13.00 -6.30
CA LEU A 8 10.81 -12.82 -5.07
C LEU A 8 11.22 -11.54 -4.33
N SER A 9 12.53 -11.28 -4.19
CA SER A 9 13.02 -10.03 -3.57
C SER A 9 12.65 -8.79 -4.39
N SER A 10 12.71 -8.88 -5.71
CA SER A 10 12.25 -7.79 -6.60
C SER A 10 10.76 -7.49 -6.43
N VAL A 11 9.90 -8.51 -6.34
CA VAL A 11 8.46 -8.35 -6.09
C VAL A 11 8.20 -7.78 -4.69
N ALA A 12 8.89 -8.29 -3.68
CA ALA A 12 8.79 -7.79 -2.31
C ALA A 12 9.11 -6.29 -2.23
N LEU A 13 10.19 -5.86 -2.89
CA LEU A 13 10.56 -4.45 -2.98
C LEU A 13 9.48 -3.61 -3.67
N ARG A 14 8.95 -4.08 -4.81
CA ARG A 14 7.89 -3.37 -5.55
C ARG A 14 6.61 -3.22 -4.72
N PHE A 15 6.21 -4.24 -3.97
CA PHE A 15 5.05 -4.12 -3.07
C PHE A 15 5.25 -3.06 -2.00
N GLY A 16 6.46 -2.93 -1.44
CA GLY A 16 6.78 -1.85 -0.49
C GLY A 16 6.72 -0.46 -1.14
N LEU A 17 7.27 -0.32 -2.36
CA LEU A 17 7.26 0.95 -3.09
C LEU A 17 5.83 1.40 -3.47
N ILE A 18 5.02 0.48 -4.01
CA ILE A 18 3.61 0.75 -4.33
C ILE A 18 2.83 1.01 -3.04
N GLY A 19 3.10 0.24 -1.98
CA GLY A 19 2.53 0.44 -0.65
C GLY A 19 2.78 1.85 -0.10
N ASN A 20 4.00 2.39 -0.25
CA ASN A 20 4.35 3.75 0.14
C ASN A 20 3.56 4.81 -0.64
N LEU A 21 3.33 4.60 -1.93
CA LEU A 21 2.49 5.48 -2.75
C LEU A 21 1.04 5.45 -2.23
N CYS A 22 0.47 4.26 -2.00
CA CYS A 22 -0.86 4.12 -1.44
C CYS A 22 -0.97 4.72 -0.02
N LEU A 23 0.10 4.64 0.79
CA LEU A 23 0.17 5.24 2.12
C LEU A 23 0.14 6.78 2.05
N ALA A 24 0.83 7.37 1.07
CA ALA A 24 0.76 8.81 0.82
C ALA A 24 -0.68 9.23 0.51
N PHE A 25 -1.38 8.50 -0.38
CA PHE A 25 -2.80 8.74 -0.66
C PHE A 25 -3.74 8.43 0.50
N LEU A 26 -3.35 7.54 1.43
CA LEU A 26 -4.16 7.22 2.60
C LEU A 26 -4.18 8.38 3.60
N PHE A 27 -3.05 9.08 3.77
CA PHE A 27 -2.89 10.18 4.73
C PHE A 27 -3.09 11.58 4.14
N PHE A 28 -2.87 11.76 2.84
CA PHE A 28 -3.17 13.01 2.13
C PHE A 28 -4.62 13.53 2.31
N PRO A 29 -5.68 12.69 2.41
CA PRO A 29 -7.04 13.14 2.67
C PRO A 29 -7.40 13.35 4.16
N VAL A 30 -6.46 13.18 5.11
CA VAL A 30 -6.78 13.05 6.56
C VAL A 30 -6.76 14.37 7.33
N THR A 31 -6.76 15.53 6.68
CA THR A 31 -7.15 16.76 7.39
C THR A 31 -8.68 16.85 7.35
N ARG A 32 -9.34 16.81 8.52
CA ARG A 32 -10.77 17.17 8.62
C ARG A 32 -10.91 18.61 8.10
N GLY A 33 -11.35 18.75 6.84
CA GLY A 33 -11.29 20.02 6.10
C GLY A 33 -10.49 19.97 4.78
N SER A 34 -9.97 18.81 4.37
CA SER A 34 -9.19 18.66 3.15
C SER A 34 -10.01 19.08 1.92
N SER A 35 -9.59 20.17 1.28
CA SER A 35 -10.34 20.91 0.25
C SER A 35 -10.59 20.13 -1.06
N ILE A 36 -9.98 18.95 -1.21
CA ILE A 36 -10.05 18.13 -2.43
C ILE A 36 -11.42 17.46 -2.60
N LEU A 37 -12.10 17.08 -1.50
CA LEU A 37 -13.47 16.55 -1.58
C LEU A 37 -14.48 17.60 -2.03
N LEU A 38 -14.29 18.86 -1.62
CA LEU A 38 -15.10 19.97 -2.10
C LEU A 38 -14.80 20.31 -3.56
N LEU A 39 -13.52 20.23 -3.98
CA LEU A 39 -13.07 20.52 -5.35
C LEU A 39 -13.67 19.57 -6.41
N PHE A 40 -13.99 18.32 -6.04
CA PHE A 40 -14.67 17.36 -6.91
C PHE A 40 -16.15 17.15 -6.57
N GLY A 41 -16.71 17.89 -5.60
CA GLY A 41 -18.11 17.75 -5.18
C GLY A 41 -18.46 16.41 -4.51
N LEU A 42 -17.47 15.67 -4.01
CA LEU A 42 -17.68 14.37 -3.36
C LEU A 42 -18.11 14.56 -1.89
N THR A 43 -19.06 13.76 -1.44
CA THR A 43 -19.57 13.82 -0.07
C THR A 43 -18.58 13.23 0.93
N SER A 44 -18.69 13.64 2.20
CA SER A 44 -17.89 13.08 3.30
C SER A 44 -18.04 11.55 3.40
N GLU A 45 -19.22 11.02 3.09
CA GLU A 45 -19.46 9.57 3.07
C GLU A 45 -18.63 8.86 1.99
N ALA A 46 -18.49 9.45 0.81
CA ALA A 46 -17.66 8.91 -0.27
C ALA A 46 -16.17 8.88 0.11
N SER A 47 -15.67 9.89 0.82
CA SER A 47 -14.30 9.92 1.35
C SER A 47 -14.01 8.75 2.29
N ILE A 48 -14.94 8.47 3.20
CA ILE A 48 -14.78 7.39 4.19
C ILE A 48 -14.71 6.04 3.47
N LYS A 49 -15.61 5.80 2.50
CA LYS A 49 -15.60 4.57 1.68
C LYS A 49 -14.30 4.44 0.88
N TYR A 50 -13.80 5.54 0.30
CA TYR A 50 -12.50 5.57 -0.37
C TYR A 50 -11.35 5.23 0.57
N HIS A 51 -11.30 5.85 1.76
CA HIS A 51 -10.24 5.62 2.74
C HIS A 51 -10.23 4.17 3.25
N ILE A 52 -11.41 3.58 3.50
CA ILE A 52 -11.54 2.17 3.87
C ILE A 52 -10.99 1.27 2.76
N TRP A 53 -11.40 1.50 1.51
CA TRP A 53 -10.95 0.69 0.37
C TRP A 53 -9.43 0.81 0.14
N LEU A 54 -8.91 2.03 0.20
CA LEU A 54 -7.47 2.28 0.10
C LEU A 54 -6.71 1.66 1.28
N GLY A 55 -7.27 1.71 2.48
CA GLY A 55 -6.72 1.06 3.66
C GLY A 55 -6.55 -0.45 3.46
N HIS A 56 -7.55 -1.15 2.90
CA HIS A 56 -7.44 -2.57 2.59
C HIS A 56 -6.34 -2.87 1.55
N ILE A 57 -6.16 -2.01 0.55
CA ILE A 57 -5.09 -2.14 -0.44
C ILE A 57 -3.71 -1.99 0.22
N VAL A 58 -3.53 -0.94 1.02
CA VAL A 58 -2.29 -0.68 1.78
C VAL A 58 -1.95 -1.88 2.65
N MET A 59 -2.90 -2.38 3.44
CA MET A 59 -2.70 -3.55 4.31
C MET A 59 -2.29 -4.79 3.51
N THR A 60 -2.93 -5.05 2.37
CA THR A 60 -2.62 -6.19 1.50
C THR A 60 -1.21 -6.09 0.92
N LEU A 61 -0.81 -4.90 0.45
CA LEU A 61 0.52 -4.66 -0.12
C LEU A 61 1.64 -4.83 0.92
N PHE A 62 1.49 -4.23 2.10
CA PHE A 62 2.50 -4.34 3.16
C PHE A 62 2.56 -5.74 3.77
N THR A 63 1.44 -6.44 3.89
CA THR A 63 1.43 -7.85 4.30
C THR A 63 2.18 -8.71 3.28
N SER A 64 1.89 -8.52 1.98
CA SER A 64 2.57 -9.26 0.91
C SER A 64 4.06 -8.95 0.86
N HIS A 65 4.45 -7.67 1.00
CA HIS A 65 5.83 -7.23 1.14
C HIS A 65 6.57 -7.96 2.26
N GLY A 66 5.98 -7.99 3.47
CA GLY A 66 6.56 -8.67 4.63
C GLY A 66 6.68 -10.17 4.42
N VAL A 67 5.62 -10.83 3.95
CA VAL A 67 5.61 -12.28 3.69
C VAL A 67 6.66 -12.67 2.65
N CYS A 68 6.79 -11.93 1.55
CA CYS A 68 7.80 -12.21 0.54
C CYS A 68 9.23 -12.09 1.09
N TYR A 69 9.51 -11.08 1.92
CA TYR A 69 10.83 -10.94 2.55
C TYR A 69 11.11 -11.99 3.60
N ILE A 70 10.11 -12.38 4.42
CA ILE A 70 10.25 -13.47 5.39
C ILE A 70 10.64 -14.77 4.66
N ILE A 71 9.91 -15.13 3.60
CA ILE A 71 10.22 -16.33 2.80
C ILE A 71 11.62 -16.21 2.18
N TYR A 72 11.95 -15.07 1.58
CA TYR A 72 13.26 -14.83 0.99
C TYR A 72 14.38 -15.05 2.02
N TRP A 73 14.28 -14.43 3.19
CA TRP A 73 15.28 -14.55 4.25
C TRP A 73 15.41 -15.95 4.83
N ILE A 74 14.31 -16.71 4.93
CA ILE A 74 14.35 -18.11 5.37
C ILE A 74 15.13 -18.98 4.36
N VAL A 75 14.94 -18.73 3.06
CA VAL A 75 15.54 -19.56 1.99
C VAL A 75 16.96 -19.12 1.61
N THR A 76 17.34 -17.89 1.93
CA THR A 76 18.67 -17.34 1.59
C THR A 76 19.62 -17.27 2.78
N LYS A 77 19.16 -17.60 3.98
CA LYS A 77 20.01 -17.98 5.10
C LYS A 77 20.41 -19.44 4.97
#